data_AF-A0A7X7FKV2-F1
#
_entry.id   AF-A0A7X7FKV2-F1
#
_cell.length_a   1.000
_cell.length_b   1.000
_cell.length_c   1.000
_cell.angle_alpha   90.00
_cell.angle_beta   90.00
_cell.angle_gamma   90.00
#
_symmetry.space_group_name_H-M   'P 1'
#
loop_
_entity.id
_entity.type
_entity.pdbx_description
1 polymer ?
#
loop_
_entity_poly.entity_id
_entity_poly.type
_entity_poly.pdbx_seq_one_letter_code
_entity_poly.pdbx_strand_id
1 'polypeptide(L)'
;MVAATVLSILSLPMSGGGQALPTQVDADRRLRPLLDAIRFVESGNRPNPPDGDGGRSIGPYQIMRGYHEDARGKLADWQRCRERTYAERTMVRYWRRYCPRALARGDWETLARIHNGGPRGHRKAATRAYWLKVRRSLKGVTK
;
A
#
# COMPACT_ATOMS: atom_id res chain seq x y z
N MET A 1 -26.33 28.73 -62.32
CA MET A 1 -26.83 27.36 -62.05
C MET A 1 -26.05 26.80 -60.88
N VAL A 2 -26.77 26.34 -59.86
CA VAL A 2 -26.29 25.97 -58.53
C VAL A 2 -25.71 24.55 -58.57
N ALA A 3 -24.52 24.33 -58.03
CA ALA A 3 -24.04 23.00 -57.68
C ALA A 3 -23.95 22.92 -56.15
N ALA A 4 -24.89 22.20 -55.55
CA ALA A 4 -24.88 21.86 -54.14
C ALA A 4 -23.97 20.64 -53.92
N THR A 5 -23.14 20.67 -52.89
CA THR A 5 -22.48 19.47 -52.38
C THR A 5 -22.58 19.53 -50.86
N VAL A 6 -23.45 18.69 -50.31
CA VAL A 6 -23.66 18.55 -48.87
C VAL A 6 -22.62 17.57 -48.34
N LEU A 7 -21.71 18.05 -47.50
CA LEU A 7 -20.74 17.21 -46.79
C LEU A 7 -21.34 16.83 -45.43
N SER A 8 -21.87 15.61 -45.33
CA SER A 8 -22.38 15.05 -44.08
C SER A 8 -21.22 14.64 -43.18
N ILE A 9 -21.06 15.32 -42.05
CA ILE A 9 -20.10 14.97 -41.00
C ILE A 9 -20.79 13.98 -40.06
N LEU A 10 -20.42 12.70 -40.14
CA LEU A 10 -20.84 11.69 -39.17
C LEU A 10 -20.10 11.94 -37.85
N SER A 11 -20.79 12.48 -36.85
CA SER A 11 -20.30 12.54 -35.47
C SER A 11 -20.42 11.17 -34.81
N LEU A 12 -19.29 10.50 -34.63
CA LEU A 12 -19.20 9.29 -33.79
C LEU A 12 -19.36 9.67 -32.30
N PRO A 13 -20.18 8.96 -31.52
CA PRO A 13 -20.22 9.18 -30.08
C PRO A 13 -18.92 8.68 -29.44
N MET A 14 -18.26 9.57 -28.69
CA MET A 14 -17.19 9.20 -27.77
C MET A 14 -17.81 8.37 -26.64
N SER A 15 -17.69 7.04 -26.70
CA SER A 15 -17.99 6.16 -25.57
C SER A 15 -17.00 6.41 -24.44
N GLY A 16 -17.31 7.41 -23.61
CA GLY A 16 -16.62 7.71 -22.36
C GLY A 16 -16.95 6.67 -21.29
N GLY A 17 -16.34 5.50 -21.38
CA GLY A 17 -16.28 4.51 -20.30
C GLY A 17 -15.35 4.98 -19.18
N GLY A 18 -15.69 6.10 -18.52
CA GLY A 18 -14.97 6.56 -17.34
C GLY A 18 -15.32 5.68 -16.15
N GLN A 19 -14.54 4.62 -15.90
CA GLN A 19 -14.59 3.98 -14.58
C GLN A 19 -14.11 5.00 -13.55
N ALA A 20 -15.00 5.40 -12.64
CA ALA A 20 -14.65 6.24 -11.51
C ALA A 20 -13.48 5.59 -10.75
N LEU A 21 -12.41 6.35 -10.53
CA LEU A 21 -11.28 5.89 -9.73
C LEU A 21 -11.81 5.52 -8.34
N PRO A 22 -11.44 4.35 -7.79
CA PRO A 22 -11.93 3.92 -6.49
C PRO A 22 -11.65 4.97 -5.42
N THR A 23 -12.64 5.23 -4.57
CA THR A 23 -12.48 6.19 -3.48
C THR A 23 -11.38 5.73 -2.53
N GLN A 24 -10.79 6.65 -1.78
CA GLN A 24 -9.75 6.29 -0.79
C GLN A 24 -10.28 5.26 0.23
N VAL A 25 -11.57 5.32 0.58
CA VAL A 25 -12.23 4.37 1.48
C VAL A 25 -12.32 2.97 0.88
N ASP A 26 -12.59 2.84 -0.43
CA ASP A 26 -12.64 1.54 -1.11
C ASP A 26 -11.25 0.90 -1.25
N ALA A 27 -10.23 1.73 -1.51
CA ALA A 27 -8.85 1.29 -1.52
C ALA A 27 -8.41 0.80 -0.13
N ASP A 28 -8.81 1.50 0.93
CA ASP A 28 -8.54 1.12 2.32
C ASP A 28 -9.25 -0.22 2.68
N ARG A 29 -10.48 -0.45 2.19
CA ARG A 29 -11.20 -1.73 2.38
C ARG A 29 -10.50 -2.91 1.69
N ARG A 30 -10.04 -2.76 0.44
CA ARG A 30 -9.35 -3.84 -0.30
C ARG A 30 -8.02 -4.25 0.34
N LEU A 31 -7.36 -3.31 1.01
CA LEU A 31 -6.07 -3.55 1.68
C LEU A 31 -6.23 -4.10 3.09
N ARG A 32 -7.43 -4.07 3.67
CA ARG A 32 -7.69 -4.44 5.06
C ARG A 32 -7.10 -5.82 5.44
N PRO A 33 -7.29 -6.90 4.66
CA PRO A 33 -6.72 -8.21 5.00
C PRO A 33 -5.18 -8.19 5.09
N LEU A 34 -4.53 -7.51 4.14
CA LEU A 34 -3.08 -7.40 4.12
C LEU A 34 -2.54 -6.57 5.28
N LEU A 35 -3.17 -5.42 5.56
CA LEU A 35 -2.79 -4.56 6.68
C LEU A 35 -2.95 -5.30 8.01
N ASP A 36 -4.03 -6.05 8.21
CA ASP A 36 -4.23 -6.84 9.43
C ASP A 36 -3.20 -7.97 9.56
N ALA A 37 -2.87 -8.64 8.45
CA ALA A 37 -1.86 -9.69 8.43
C ALA A 37 -0.45 -9.14 8.75
N ILE A 38 -0.08 -7.99 8.19
CA ILE A 38 1.19 -7.33 8.51
C ILE A 38 1.22 -6.91 9.97
N ARG A 39 0.15 -6.27 10.47
CA ARG A 39 0.07 -5.86 11.88
C ARG A 39 0.24 -7.05 12.83
N PHE A 40 -0.39 -8.18 12.52
CA PHE A 40 -0.23 -9.40 13.30
C PHE A 40 1.23 -9.88 13.30
N VAL A 41 1.90 -9.89 12.15
CA VAL A 41 3.30 -10.31 12.04
C VAL A 41 4.27 -9.36 12.76
N GLU A 42 4.04 -8.05 12.69
CA GLU A 42 4.91 -7.03 13.28
C GLU A 42 4.73 -6.89 14.80
N SER A 43 3.50 -7.02 15.29
CA SER A 43 3.16 -6.62 16.66
C SER A 43 2.24 -7.58 17.40
N GLY A 44 1.86 -8.71 16.79
CA GLY A 44 0.89 -9.64 17.37
C GLY A 44 -0.46 -8.98 17.64
N ASN A 45 -0.85 -7.99 16.83
CA ASN A 45 -2.07 -7.21 17.01
C ASN A 45 -2.17 -6.43 18.33
N ARG A 46 -1.04 -6.16 19.02
CA ARG A 46 -1.03 -5.34 20.23
C ARG A 46 -1.45 -3.90 19.92
N PRO A 47 -2.28 -3.26 20.78
CA PRO A 47 -2.64 -1.85 20.61
C PRO A 47 -1.42 -0.94 20.79
N ASN A 48 -0.59 -1.22 21.81
CA ASN A 48 0.62 -0.48 22.15
C ASN A 48 1.82 -1.43 22.18
N PRO A 49 2.35 -1.86 21.02
CA PRO A 49 3.53 -2.69 21.00
C PRO A 49 4.77 -1.90 21.42
N PRO A 50 5.78 -2.56 21.99
CA PRO A 50 7.08 -1.95 22.19
C PRO A 50 7.71 -1.56 20.84
N ASP A 51 8.55 -0.55 20.87
CA ASP A 51 9.38 -0.19 19.72
C ASP A 51 10.45 -1.27 19.51
N GLY A 52 10.64 -1.69 18.26
CA GLY A 52 11.59 -2.73 17.88
C GLY A 52 12.96 -2.17 17.51
N ASP A 53 13.90 -3.08 17.22
CA ASP A 53 15.24 -2.76 16.75
C ASP A 53 16.00 -1.72 17.63
N GLY A 54 15.76 -1.74 18.94
CA GLY A 54 16.34 -0.77 19.88
C GLY A 54 15.75 0.64 19.74
N GLY A 55 14.47 0.76 19.38
CA GLY A 55 13.78 2.04 19.16
C GLY A 55 13.85 2.57 17.73
N ARG A 56 14.37 1.78 16.78
CA ARG A 56 14.51 2.20 15.36
C ARG A 56 13.26 1.91 14.52
N SER A 57 12.36 1.08 15.01
CA SER A 57 11.07 0.75 14.40
C SER A 57 9.95 0.95 15.42
N ILE A 58 8.88 1.66 15.05
CA ILE A 58 7.85 2.06 16.04
C ILE A 58 6.44 1.65 15.66
N GLY A 59 5.62 1.44 16.68
CA GLY A 59 4.18 1.25 16.55
C GLY A 59 3.73 -0.10 15.99
N PRO A 60 2.42 -0.24 15.66
CA PRO A 60 1.79 -1.50 15.25
C PRO A 60 2.35 -2.13 13.98
N TYR A 61 3.08 -1.35 13.18
CA TYR A 61 3.67 -1.77 11.91
C TYR A 61 5.18 -1.61 11.89
N GLN A 62 5.82 -1.35 13.05
CA GLN A 62 7.27 -1.28 13.19
C GLN A 62 7.94 -0.40 12.11
N ILE A 63 7.40 0.81 11.91
CA ILE A 63 7.84 1.70 10.83
C ILE A 63 9.12 2.44 11.23
N MET A 64 10.18 2.28 10.45
CA MET A 64 11.45 2.99 10.65
C MET A 64 11.38 4.45 10.20
N ARG A 65 12.26 5.31 10.72
CA ARG A 65 12.30 6.74 10.38
C ARG A 65 12.48 7.00 8.87
N GLY A 66 13.43 6.33 8.22
CA GLY A 66 13.64 6.47 6.77
C GLY A 66 12.45 6.01 5.93
N TYR A 67 11.72 4.99 6.38
CA TYR A 67 10.46 4.56 5.74
C TYR A 67 9.43 5.68 5.80
N HIS A 68 9.26 6.28 6.97
CA HIS A 68 8.32 7.38 7.17
C HIS A 68 8.70 8.62 6.37
N GLU A 69 9.98 9.01 6.37
CA GLU A 69 10.50 10.15 5.61
C GLU A 69 10.21 9.99 4.10
N ASP A 70 10.40 8.79 3.55
CA ASP A 70 10.08 8.51 2.15
C ASP A 70 8.57 8.63 1.84
N ALA A 71 7.72 8.28 2.79
CA ALA A 71 6.26 8.26 2.63
C ALA A 71 5.59 9.61 2.93
N ARG A 72 6.19 10.42 3.81
CA ARG A 72 5.58 11.61 4.41
C ARG A 72 6.44 12.87 4.33
N GLY A 73 7.74 12.75 4.08
CA GLY A 73 8.72 13.83 4.15
C GLY A 73 9.33 14.00 5.55
N LYS A 74 10.50 14.65 5.61
CA LYS A 74 11.30 14.83 6.85
C LYS A 74 10.67 15.71 7.92
N LEU A 75 9.75 16.60 7.51
CA LEU A 75 9.07 17.53 8.43
C LEU A 75 7.84 16.90 9.10
N ALA A 76 7.35 15.77 8.59
CA ALA A 76 6.24 15.08 9.23
C ALA A 76 6.71 14.41 10.53
N ASP A 77 5.82 14.36 11.53
CA ASP A 77 6.12 13.68 12.78
C ASP A 77 6.11 12.15 12.59
N TRP A 78 7.28 11.53 12.78
CA TRP A 78 7.46 10.08 12.74
C TRP A 78 6.76 9.39 13.92
N GLN A 79 6.70 10.00 15.10
CA GLN A 79 6.16 9.38 16.32
C GLN A 79 4.69 8.96 16.16
N ARG A 80 3.95 9.66 15.29
CA ARG A 80 2.58 9.32 14.89
C ARG A 80 2.43 7.93 14.29
N CYS A 81 3.50 7.27 13.84
CA CYS A 81 3.44 5.86 13.42
C CYS A 81 3.06 4.89 14.56
N ARG A 82 2.98 5.34 15.82
CA ARG A 82 2.33 4.57 16.90
C ARG A 82 0.80 4.56 16.80
N GLU A 83 0.20 5.55 16.15
CA GLU A 83 -1.23 5.55 15.81
C GLU A 83 -1.48 4.60 14.63
N ARG A 84 -2.31 3.57 14.82
CA ARG A 84 -2.62 2.56 13.78
C ARG A 84 -3.03 3.19 12.45
N THR A 85 -4.01 4.07 12.45
CA THR A 85 -4.55 4.67 11.21
C THR A 85 -3.52 5.55 10.51
N TYR A 86 -2.65 6.23 11.26
CA TYR A 86 -1.57 7.01 10.66
C TYR A 86 -0.53 6.10 10.01
N ALA A 87 -0.13 5.03 10.70
CA ALA A 87 0.81 4.04 10.20
C ALA A 87 0.33 3.35 8.92
N GLU A 88 -0.95 2.94 8.86
CA GLU A 88 -1.56 2.33 7.66
C GLU A 88 -1.49 3.29 6.46
N ARG A 89 -1.90 4.55 6.64
CA ARG A 89 -1.77 5.57 5.59
C ARG A 89 -0.32 5.81 5.18
N THR A 90 0.65 5.64 6.08
CA THR A 90 2.08 5.77 5.78
C THR A 90 2.55 4.62 4.90
N MET A 91 2.15 3.39 5.21
CA MET A 91 2.47 2.23 4.38
C MET A 91 1.90 2.35 2.97
N VAL A 92 0.64 2.79 2.85
CA VAL A 92 0.01 2.98 1.53
C VAL A 92 0.76 4.03 0.70
N ARG A 93 1.19 5.14 1.30
CA ARG A 93 2.01 6.15 0.61
C ARG A 93 3.38 5.60 0.21
N TYR A 94 4.02 4.83 1.08
CA TYR A 94 5.29 4.17 0.77
C TYR A 94 5.16 3.20 -0.40
N TRP A 95 4.10 2.40 -0.44
CA TRP A 95 3.80 1.51 -1.56
C TRP A 95 3.47 2.26 -2.85
N ARG A 96 2.74 3.38 -2.78
CA ARG A 96 2.52 4.25 -3.95
C ARG A 96 3.84 4.77 -4.52
N ARG A 97 4.82 5.06 -3.67
CA ARG A 97 6.16 5.51 -4.09
C ARG A 97 6.98 4.38 -4.72
N TYR A 98 7.06 3.22 -4.07
CA TYR A 98 8.03 2.19 -4.44
C TYR A 98 7.49 1.01 -5.24
N CYS A 99 6.18 0.76 -5.21
CA CYS A 99 5.56 -0.34 -5.93
C CYS A 99 4.11 -0.05 -6.37
N PRO A 100 3.85 1.08 -7.07
CA PRO A 100 2.49 1.47 -7.45
C PRO A 100 1.77 0.42 -8.31
N ARG A 101 2.50 -0.28 -9.19
CA ARG A 101 1.94 -1.37 -10.01
C ARG A 101 1.53 -2.59 -9.17
N ALA A 102 2.29 -2.93 -8.14
CA ALA A 102 1.96 -4.02 -7.23
C ALA A 102 0.73 -3.65 -6.39
N LEU A 103 0.69 -2.41 -5.92
CA LEU A 103 -0.46 -1.86 -5.18
C LEU A 103 -1.74 -1.91 -6.03
N ALA A 104 -1.67 -1.46 -7.29
CA ALA A 104 -2.82 -1.47 -8.19
C ALA A 104 -3.34 -2.87 -8.52
N ARG A 105 -2.46 -3.88 -8.61
CA ARG A 105 -2.83 -5.27 -8.94
C ARG A 105 -3.20 -6.13 -7.73
N GLY A 106 -3.02 -5.64 -6.50
CA GLY A 106 -3.18 -6.47 -5.31
C GLY A 106 -2.09 -7.53 -5.17
N ASP A 107 -0.86 -7.25 -5.63
CA ASP A 107 0.30 -8.14 -5.44
C ASP A 107 0.81 -8.02 -3.99
N TRP A 108 0.14 -8.74 -3.10
CA TRP A 108 0.36 -8.71 -1.65
C TRP A 108 1.76 -9.17 -1.24
N GLU A 109 2.38 -10.07 -2.00
CA GLU A 109 3.76 -10.50 -1.74
C GLU A 109 4.72 -9.32 -1.91
N THR A 110 4.66 -8.64 -3.05
CA THR A 110 5.54 -7.49 -3.32
C THR A 110 5.32 -6.38 -2.29
N LEU A 111 4.07 -6.09 -1.91
CA LEU A 111 3.74 -5.09 -0.89
C LEU A 111 4.36 -5.46 0.48
N ALA A 112 4.13 -6.68 0.95
CA ALA A 112 4.66 -7.16 2.24
C ALA A 112 6.19 -7.17 2.25
N ARG A 113 6.83 -7.64 1.18
CA ARG A 113 8.29 -7.72 1.10
C ARG A 113 8.95 -6.36 1.00
N ILE A 114 8.32 -5.38 0.36
CA ILE A 114 8.80 -3.98 0.37
C ILE A 114 8.59 -3.32 1.73
N HIS A 115 7.52 -3.67 2.45
CA HIS A 115 7.35 -3.20 3.82
C HIS A 115 8.51 -3.67 4.72
N ASN A 116 8.82 -4.97 4.68
CA ASN A 116 9.88 -5.56 5.51
C ASN A 116 11.30 -5.20 5.05
N GLY A 117 11.55 -5.10 3.74
CA GLY A 117 12.90 -5.01 3.19
C GLY A 117 13.30 -3.64 2.64
N GLY A 118 12.43 -2.63 2.71
CA GLY A 118 12.60 -1.33 2.08
C GLY A 118 12.34 -1.35 0.56
N PRO A 119 12.79 -0.34 -0.20
CA PRO A 119 12.37 -0.12 -1.61
C PRO A 119 12.64 -1.29 -2.55
N ARG A 120 13.70 -2.07 -2.28
CA ARG A 120 14.09 -3.26 -3.05
C ARG A 120 13.78 -4.57 -2.32
N GLY A 121 12.92 -4.55 -1.30
CA GLY A 121 12.64 -5.70 -0.46
C GLY A 121 12.15 -6.94 -1.21
N HIS A 122 11.34 -6.75 -2.25
CA HIS A 122 10.88 -7.82 -3.15
C HIS A 122 12.01 -8.55 -3.91
N ARG A 123 13.20 -7.97 -4.00
CA ARG A 123 14.39 -8.60 -4.64
C ARG A 123 15.27 -9.36 -3.65
N LYS A 124 15.13 -9.09 -2.35
CA LYS A 124 15.96 -9.70 -1.30
C LYS A 124 15.41 -11.08 -0.95
N ALA A 125 16.24 -12.12 -0.96
CA ALA A 125 15.83 -13.46 -0.53
C ALA A 125 15.40 -13.48 0.96
N ALA A 126 16.04 -12.65 1.80
CA ALA A 126 15.74 -12.53 3.23
C ALA A 126 14.29 -12.16 3.54
N THR A 127 13.58 -11.46 2.65
CA THR A 127 12.17 -11.07 2.88
C THR A 127 11.17 -12.19 2.54
N ARG A 128 11.61 -13.31 1.96
CA ARG A 128 10.72 -14.43 1.62
C ARG A 128 10.11 -15.06 2.88
N ALA A 129 10.93 -15.26 3.92
CA ALA A 129 10.46 -15.81 5.18
C ALA A 129 9.40 -14.90 5.84
N TYR A 130 9.57 -13.59 5.74
CA TYR A 130 8.59 -12.61 6.19
C TYR A 130 7.26 -12.76 5.43
N TRP A 131 7.30 -12.83 4.10
CA TRP A 131 6.10 -13.04 3.29
C TRP A 131 5.36 -14.32 3.67
N LEU A 132 6.06 -15.42 3.92
CA LEU A 132 5.41 -16.68 4.33
C LEU A 132 4.63 -16.53 5.64
N LYS A 133 5.10 -15.71 6.59
CA LYS A 133 4.36 -15.39 7.82
C LYS A 133 3.09 -14.59 7.52
N VAL A 134 3.20 -13.52 6.72
CA VAL A 134 2.06 -12.69 6.31
C VAL A 134 1.02 -13.52 5.56
N ARG A 135 1.45 -14.31 4.57
CA ARG A 135 0.59 -15.22 3.80
C ARG A 135 -0.13 -16.23 4.67
N ARG A 136 0.51 -16.71 5.75
CA ARG A 136 -0.14 -17.63 6.69
C ARG A 136 -1.21 -16.92 7.51
N SER A 137 -0.92 -15.71 8.00
CA SER A 137 -1.91 -14.87 8.69
C SER A 137 -3.13 -14.53 7.82
N LEU A 138 -2.92 -14.26 6.53
CA LEU A 138 -3.99 -14.05 5.55
C LEU A 138 -4.95 -15.23 5.40
N LYS A 139 -4.50 -16.47 5.69
CA LYS A 139 -5.33 -17.69 5.64
C LYS A 139 -6.06 -17.97 6.95
N GLY A 140 -5.94 -17.10 7.95
CA GLY A 140 -6.49 -17.34 9.30
C GLY A 140 -5.72 -18.41 10.09
N VAL A 141 -4.55 -18.85 9.61
CA VAL A 141 -3.74 -19.85 10.31
C VAL A 141 -2.74 -19.13 11.21
N THR A 142 -3.15 -18.83 12.44
CA THR A 142 -2.23 -18.32 13.46
C THR A 142 -1.59 -19.49 14.22
N LYS A 143 -0.31 -19.35 14.55
CA LYS A 143 0.39 -20.31 15.42
C LYS A 143 -0.11 -20.19 16.86
#